data_AF-A0A399FEP7-F1
#
_entry.id   AF-A0A399FEP7-F1
#
_cell.length_a   1.000
_cell.length_b   1.000
_cell.length_c   1.000
_cell.angle_alpha   90.00
_cell.angle_beta   90.00
_cell.angle_gamma   90.00
#
_symmetry.space_group_name_H-M   'P 1'
#
loop_
_entity.id
_entity.type
_entity.pdbx_description
1 polymer ?
#
loop_
_entity_poly.entity_id
_entity_poly.type
_entity_poly.pdbx_seq_one_letter_code
_entity_poly.pdbx_strand_id
1 'polypeptide(L)'
;MHTTEFELLETLSQPVCPVCTLARREARTYLVGVFEDGINDPAVRDDWRARGGLCARHWREVREFDSVLLPATILLRDLLGSYLDHPSPVWKMPDCPACKREAEAEVRHFKALLGIPEATMLKALEDGPGFLCLRHLVQMPPGTLRNRFESRLISFLPELDELERKQDYRFSKEPLGNEKDSWLRAMRALGGEV
;
A
#
# COMPACT_ATOMS: atom_id res chain seq x y z
N MET A 1 -12.82 -1.24 -21.90
CA MET A 1 -11.92 -1.11 -20.74
C MET A 1 -12.75 -1.16 -19.50
N HIS A 2 -12.49 -2.14 -18.64
CA HIS A 2 -13.11 -2.22 -17.32
C HIS A 2 -12.51 -1.14 -16.41
N THR A 3 -13.30 -0.51 -15.54
CA THR A 3 -12.87 0.60 -14.66
C THR A 3 -11.57 0.29 -13.90
N THR A 4 -11.38 -0.95 -13.44
CA THR A 4 -10.19 -1.41 -12.73
C THR A 4 -8.92 -1.43 -13.59
N GLU A 5 -9.01 -1.73 -14.89
CA GLU A 5 -7.85 -1.72 -15.79
C GLU A 5 -7.33 -0.30 -15.99
N PHE A 6 -8.27 0.66 -16.13
CA PHE A 6 -7.94 2.07 -16.26
C PHE A 6 -7.22 2.57 -15.00
N GLU A 7 -7.75 2.29 -13.81
CA GLU A 7 -7.11 2.68 -12.54
C GLU A 7 -5.71 2.08 -12.37
N LEU A 8 -5.51 0.82 -12.78
CA LEU A 8 -4.20 0.18 -12.73
C LEU A 8 -3.18 0.88 -13.65
N LEU A 9 -3.57 1.18 -14.89
CA LEU A 9 -2.72 1.88 -15.86
C LEU A 9 -2.45 3.33 -15.44
N GLU A 10 -3.47 4.03 -14.95
CA GLU A 10 -3.33 5.38 -14.41
C GLU A 10 -2.36 5.40 -13.22
N THR A 11 -2.50 4.46 -12.28
CA THR A 11 -1.60 4.37 -11.13
C THR A 11 -0.18 3.97 -11.55
N LEU A 12 -0.04 3.14 -12.59
CA LEU A 12 1.25 2.77 -13.16
C LEU A 12 1.97 3.95 -13.85
N SER A 13 1.29 5.05 -14.15
CA SER A 13 1.94 6.28 -14.62
C SER A 13 2.73 7.00 -13.51
N GLN A 14 2.62 6.55 -12.26
CA GLN A 14 3.34 7.07 -11.11
C GLN A 14 4.46 6.10 -10.68
N PRO A 15 5.52 6.56 -10.00
CA PRO A 15 6.63 5.72 -9.55
C PRO A 15 6.25 4.89 -8.30
N VAL A 16 5.25 4.02 -8.46
CA VAL A 16 4.68 3.17 -7.42
C VAL A 16 4.29 1.81 -8.00
N CYS A 17 3.98 0.85 -7.11
CA CYS A 17 3.37 -0.42 -7.50
C CYS A 17 1.85 -0.28 -7.53
N PRO A 18 1.18 -0.29 -8.70
CA PRO A 18 -0.25 -0.02 -8.79
C PRO A 18 -1.12 -0.97 -7.96
N VAL A 19 -0.70 -2.23 -7.84
CA VAL A 19 -1.40 -3.23 -7.02
C VAL A 19 -1.36 -2.88 -5.54
N CYS A 20 -0.20 -2.49 -5.01
CA CYS A 20 -0.08 -2.10 -3.59
C CYS A 20 -0.83 -0.80 -3.32
N THR A 21 -0.66 0.19 -4.20
CA THR A 21 -1.25 1.52 -4.03
C THR A 21 -2.78 1.44 -4.04
N LEU A 22 -3.38 0.71 -4.99
CA LEU A 22 -4.84 0.56 -5.05
C LEU A 22 -5.38 -0.29 -3.89
N ALA A 23 -4.71 -1.37 -3.51
CA ALA A 23 -5.11 -2.18 -2.36
C ALA A 23 -5.12 -1.37 -1.05
N ARG A 24 -4.06 -0.57 -0.82
CA ARG A 24 -3.97 0.31 0.35
C ARG A 24 -5.02 1.41 0.32
N ARG A 25 -5.33 1.95 -0.88
CA ARG A 25 -6.42 2.92 -1.05
C ARG A 25 -7.77 2.31 -0.68
N GLU A 26 -8.09 1.10 -1.11
CA GLU A 26 -9.34 0.43 -0.73
C GLU A 26 -9.43 0.21 0.79
N ALA A 27 -8.33 -0.21 1.43
CA ALA A 27 -8.29 -0.37 2.88
C ALA A 27 -8.50 0.96 3.62
N ARG A 28 -7.89 2.05 3.13
CA ARG A 28 -8.11 3.40 3.66
C ARG A 28 -9.55 3.85 3.48
N THR A 29 -10.14 3.66 2.29
CA THR A 29 -11.54 4.00 2.02
C THR A 29 -12.50 3.22 2.92
N TYR A 30 -12.22 1.94 3.16
CA TYR A 30 -12.96 1.14 4.14
C TYR A 30 -12.89 1.75 5.53
N LEU A 31 -11.70 2.11 6.01
CA LEU A 31 -11.53 2.73 7.33
C LEU A 31 -12.28 4.06 7.40
N VAL A 32 -12.15 4.93 6.41
CA VAL A 32 -12.87 6.22 6.37
C VAL A 32 -14.38 5.98 6.49
N GLY A 33 -14.96 5.08 5.71
CA GLY A 33 -16.39 4.78 5.79
C GLY A 33 -16.83 4.21 7.15
N VAL A 34 -15.98 3.43 7.82
CA VAL A 34 -16.25 2.97 9.19
C VAL A 34 -16.26 4.15 10.17
N PHE A 35 -15.28 5.05 10.10
CA PHE A 35 -15.14 6.13 11.06
C PHE A 35 -16.10 7.30 10.81
N GLU A 36 -16.54 7.54 9.58
CA GLU A 36 -17.54 8.57 9.27
C GLU A 36 -18.95 8.14 9.69
N ASP A 37 -19.40 6.96 9.26
CA ASP A 37 -20.80 6.54 9.44
C ASP A 37 -20.94 5.14 10.07
N GLY A 38 -20.00 4.23 9.82
CA GLY A 38 -20.15 2.82 10.16
C GLY A 38 -20.10 2.48 11.66
N ILE A 39 -19.45 3.30 12.50
CA ILE A 39 -19.32 3.01 13.94
C ILE A 39 -20.66 3.06 14.69
N ASN A 40 -21.67 3.73 14.14
CA ASN A 40 -23.01 3.75 14.72
C ASN A 40 -23.74 2.40 14.58
N ASP A 41 -23.35 1.57 13.60
CA ASP A 41 -23.91 0.24 13.37
C ASP A 41 -23.41 -0.78 14.43
N PRO A 42 -24.31 -1.40 15.22
CA PRO A 42 -23.94 -2.46 16.16
C PRO A 42 -23.21 -3.65 15.51
N ALA A 43 -23.59 -4.04 14.28
CA ALA A 43 -23.00 -5.18 13.60
C ALA A 43 -21.52 -4.94 13.26
N VAL A 44 -21.15 -3.71 12.90
CA VAL A 44 -19.76 -3.31 12.67
C VAL A 44 -18.96 -3.40 13.98
N ARG A 45 -19.52 -2.93 15.09
CA ARG A 45 -18.87 -3.00 16.41
C ARG A 45 -18.69 -4.44 16.89
N ASP A 46 -19.70 -5.30 16.69
CA ASP A 46 -19.62 -6.73 17.00
C ASP A 46 -18.52 -7.43 16.21
N ASP A 47 -18.42 -7.20 14.90
CA ASP A 47 -17.36 -7.78 14.05
C ASP A 47 -15.97 -7.30 14.48
N TRP A 48 -15.80 -6.02 14.79
CA TRP A 48 -14.51 -5.48 15.27
C TRP A 48 -14.11 -6.04 16.64
N ARG A 49 -15.06 -6.22 17.57
CA ARG A 49 -14.82 -6.89 18.85
C ARG A 49 -14.36 -8.33 18.65
N ALA A 50 -15.05 -9.10 17.80
CA ALA A 50 -14.66 -10.48 17.51
C ALA A 50 -13.26 -10.60 16.89
N ARG A 51 -12.80 -9.56 16.18
CA ARG A 51 -11.48 -9.47 15.53
C ARG A 51 -10.37 -8.92 16.43
N GLY A 52 -10.70 -8.32 17.57
CA GLY A 52 -9.75 -7.61 18.42
C GLY A 52 -9.32 -6.22 17.90
N GLY A 53 -10.08 -5.65 16.95
CA GLY A 53 -9.83 -4.32 16.40
C GLY A 53 -8.73 -4.24 15.33
N LEU A 54 -8.03 -3.11 15.26
CA LEU A 54 -6.99 -2.87 14.25
C LEU A 54 -5.59 -3.26 14.72
N CYS A 55 -4.73 -3.57 13.76
CA CYS A 55 -3.28 -3.67 14.00
C CYS A 55 -2.66 -2.29 14.25
N ALA A 56 -1.46 -2.26 14.85
CA ALA A 56 -0.74 -1.01 15.11
C ALA A 56 -0.55 -0.10 13.88
N ARG A 57 -0.34 -0.68 12.68
CA ARG A 57 -0.23 0.09 11.44
C ARG A 57 -1.52 0.86 11.12
N HIS A 58 -2.65 0.17 11.08
CA HIS A 58 -3.93 0.80 10.78
C HIS A 58 -4.44 1.72 11.89
N TRP A 59 -4.07 1.50 13.16
CA TRP A 59 -4.30 2.50 14.20
C TRP A 59 -3.52 3.80 13.95
N ARG A 60 -2.26 3.70 13.48
CA ARG A 60 -1.48 4.88 13.12
C ARG A 60 -2.10 5.63 11.94
N GLU A 61 -2.65 4.92 10.98
CA GLU A 61 -3.33 5.51 9.82
C GLU A 61 -4.61 6.26 10.21
N VAL A 62 -5.47 5.62 11.03
CA VAL A 62 -6.71 6.22 11.54
C VAL A 62 -6.44 7.50 12.35
N ARG A 63 -5.31 7.59 13.05
CA ARG A 63 -4.92 8.79 13.81
C ARG A 63 -4.78 10.04 12.92
N GLU A 64 -4.50 9.85 11.64
CA GLU A 64 -4.33 10.94 10.67
C GLU A 64 -5.66 11.32 9.97
N PHE A 65 -6.79 10.73 10.37
CA PHE A 65 -8.10 11.07 9.80
C PHE A 65 -8.68 12.31 10.47
N ASP A 66 -9.37 13.14 9.69
CA ASP A 66 -10.19 14.22 10.20
C ASP A 66 -11.38 13.67 10.99
N SER A 67 -11.86 14.43 12.00
CA SER A 67 -13.07 14.09 12.78
C SER A 67 -13.07 12.72 13.50
N VAL A 68 -11.90 12.13 13.71
CA VAL A 68 -11.77 10.76 14.29
C VAL A 68 -12.14 10.66 15.78
N LEU A 69 -12.20 11.78 16.50
CA LEU A 69 -12.23 11.80 17.97
C LEU A 69 -13.43 11.05 18.57
N LEU A 70 -14.66 11.40 18.18
CA LEU A 70 -15.86 10.76 18.73
C LEU A 70 -15.99 9.29 18.28
N PRO A 71 -15.87 8.96 16.98
CA PRO A 71 -16.00 7.58 16.54
C PRO A 71 -14.91 6.67 17.13
N ALA A 72 -13.65 7.13 17.18
CA ALA A 72 -12.57 6.39 17.83
C ALA A 72 -12.83 6.21 19.34
N THR A 73 -13.35 7.23 20.04
CA THR A 73 -13.66 7.11 21.47
C THR A 73 -14.69 6.01 21.76
N ILE A 74 -15.76 5.94 20.97
CA ILE A 74 -16.80 4.92 21.12
C ILE A 74 -16.19 3.52 20.93
N LEU A 75 -15.43 3.35 19.85
CA LEU A 75 -14.85 2.08 19.47
C LEU A 75 -13.75 1.61 20.42
N LEU A 76 -12.83 2.50 20.82
CA LEU A 76 -11.75 2.19 21.75
C LEU A 76 -12.29 1.83 23.13
N ARG A 77 -13.33 2.52 23.60
CA ARG A 77 -14.00 2.16 24.86
C ARG A 77 -14.62 0.77 24.79
N ASP A 78 -15.29 0.44 23.69
CA ASP A 78 -15.92 -0.87 23.46
C ASP A 78 -14.87 -2.00 23.40
N LEU A 79 -13.82 -1.83 22.60
CA LEU A 79 -12.73 -2.78 22.45
C LEU A 79 -11.95 -2.97 23.76
N LEU A 80 -11.60 -1.88 24.44
CA LEU A 80 -10.83 -1.93 25.69
C LEU A 80 -11.65 -2.57 26.82
N GLY A 81 -12.93 -2.19 26.94
CA GLY A 81 -13.84 -2.81 27.92
C GLY A 81 -13.97 -4.31 27.67
N SER A 82 -14.26 -4.71 26.43
CA SER A 82 -14.40 -6.13 26.08
C SER A 82 -13.14 -6.94 26.37
N TYR A 83 -11.95 -6.38 26.16
CA TYR A 83 -10.68 -7.06 26.45
C TYR A 83 -10.44 -7.20 27.95
N LEU A 84 -10.73 -6.15 28.74
CA LEU A 84 -10.54 -6.15 30.19
C LEU A 84 -11.55 -7.06 30.92
N ASP A 85 -12.76 -7.20 30.39
CA ASP A 85 -13.77 -8.11 30.93
C ASP A 85 -13.46 -9.60 30.66
N HIS A 86 -12.69 -9.87 29.59
CA HIS A 86 -12.32 -11.22 29.16
C HIS A 86 -10.82 -11.33 28.89
N PRO A 87 -9.97 -11.17 29.92
CA PRO A 87 -8.53 -11.11 29.74
C PRO A 87 -8.00 -12.46 29.24
N SER A 88 -7.24 -12.41 28.15
CA SER A 88 -6.48 -13.56 27.65
C SER A 88 -5.07 -13.57 28.27
N PRO A 89 -4.58 -14.72 28.77
CA PRO A 89 -3.19 -14.84 29.23
C PRO A 89 -2.17 -14.78 28.08
N VAL A 90 -2.64 -14.85 26.83
CA VAL A 90 -1.81 -14.79 25.62
C VAL A 90 -2.25 -13.60 24.77
N TRP A 91 -1.29 -12.75 24.39
CA TRP A 91 -1.53 -11.69 23.42
C TRP A 91 -1.74 -12.28 22.03
N LYS A 92 -2.94 -12.11 21.48
CA LYS A 92 -3.25 -12.49 20.09
C LYS A 92 -3.22 -11.23 19.23
N MET A 93 -2.49 -11.29 18.12
CA MET A 93 -2.51 -10.21 17.13
C MET A 93 -3.94 -10.07 16.59
N PRO A 94 -4.50 -8.85 16.49
CA PRO A 94 -5.85 -8.65 15.98
C PRO A 94 -5.98 -9.12 14.53
N ASP A 95 -7.12 -9.75 14.21
CA ASP A 95 -7.51 -10.06 12.83
C ASP A 95 -8.04 -8.80 12.15
N CYS A 96 -7.11 -7.88 11.86
CA CYS A 96 -7.40 -6.52 11.47
C CYS A 96 -8.27 -6.47 10.19
N PRO A 97 -9.51 -5.92 10.27
CA PRO A 97 -10.42 -5.89 9.14
C PRO A 97 -9.86 -5.10 7.95
N ALA A 98 -9.13 -4.01 8.19
CA ALA A 98 -8.48 -3.25 7.12
C ALA A 98 -7.33 -4.04 6.45
N CYS A 99 -6.54 -4.82 7.21
CA CYS A 99 -5.53 -5.70 6.61
C CYS A 99 -6.17 -6.77 5.73
N LYS A 100 -7.31 -7.33 6.16
CA LYS A 100 -8.07 -8.29 5.36
C LYS A 100 -8.57 -7.65 4.06
N ARG A 101 -9.16 -6.45 4.13
CA ARG A 101 -9.61 -5.69 2.95
C ARG A 101 -8.47 -5.43 1.97
N GLU A 102 -7.33 -5.00 2.49
CA GLU A 102 -6.13 -4.76 1.68
C GLU A 102 -5.65 -6.03 0.97
N ALA A 103 -5.53 -7.14 1.68
CA ALA A 103 -5.10 -8.42 1.10
C ALA A 103 -6.07 -8.94 0.03
N GLU A 104 -7.38 -8.82 0.27
CA GLU A 104 -8.40 -9.19 -0.72
C GLU A 104 -8.33 -8.30 -1.97
N ALA A 105 -8.13 -6.99 -1.79
CA ALA A 105 -7.98 -6.04 -2.89
C ALA A 105 -6.69 -6.31 -3.68
N GLU A 106 -5.59 -6.61 -3.01
CA GLU A 106 -4.31 -6.94 -3.63
C GLU A 106 -4.46 -8.13 -4.59
N VAL A 107 -5.10 -9.22 -4.16
CA VAL A 107 -5.35 -10.39 -5.02
C VAL A 107 -6.20 -10.02 -6.24
N ARG A 108 -7.26 -9.21 -6.05
CA ARG A 108 -8.12 -8.77 -7.17
C ARG A 108 -7.35 -7.90 -8.17
N HIS A 109 -6.62 -6.89 -7.70
CA HIS A 109 -5.85 -5.98 -8.54
C HIS A 109 -4.70 -6.67 -9.24
N PHE A 110 -4.01 -7.61 -8.58
CA PHE A 110 -2.95 -8.39 -9.22
C PHE A 110 -3.51 -9.25 -10.35
N LYS A 111 -4.64 -9.93 -10.12
CA LYS A 111 -5.31 -10.72 -11.17
C LYS A 111 -5.78 -9.83 -12.33
N ALA A 112 -6.33 -8.66 -12.04
CA ALA A 112 -6.74 -7.70 -13.06
C ALA A 112 -5.54 -7.19 -13.87
N LEU A 113 -4.40 -6.90 -13.21
CA LEU A 113 -3.17 -6.49 -13.86
C LEU A 113 -2.65 -7.55 -14.84
N LEU A 114 -2.70 -8.83 -14.47
CA LEU A 114 -2.32 -9.93 -15.37
C LEU A 114 -3.27 -10.10 -16.56
N GLY A 115 -4.49 -9.56 -16.47
CA GLY A 115 -5.47 -9.54 -17.57
C GLY A 115 -5.26 -8.40 -18.58
N ILE A 116 -4.44 -7.40 -18.26
CA ILE A 116 -4.18 -6.28 -19.17
C ILE A 116 -3.31 -6.77 -20.34
N PRO A 117 -3.66 -6.45 -21.61
CA PRO A 117 -2.85 -6.82 -22.75
C PRO A 117 -1.39 -6.35 -22.64
N GLU A 118 -0.45 -7.23 -22.95
CA GLU A 118 0.99 -6.96 -22.81
C GLU A 118 1.43 -5.70 -23.57
N ALA A 119 0.94 -5.50 -24.80
CA ALA A 119 1.26 -4.30 -25.58
C ALA A 119 0.83 -3.00 -24.89
N THR A 120 -0.31 -3.00 -24.20
CA THR A 120 -0.80 -1.84 -23.44
C THR A 120 0.10 -1.56 -22.23
N MET A 121 0.50 -2.61 -21.52
CA MET A 121 1.41 -2.48 -20.37
C MET A 121 2.79 -2.01 -20.78
N LEU A 122 3.37 -2.56 -21.85
CA LEU A 122 4.67 -2.15 -22.36
C LEU A 122 4.68 -0.67 -22.74
N LYS A 123 3.64 -0.20 -23.44
CA LYS A 123 3.49 1.22 -23.75
C LYS A 123 3.42 2.10 -22.50
N ALA A 124 2.62 1.71 -21.50
CA ALA A 124 2.54 2.45 -20.24
C ALA A 124 3.90 2.52 -19.50
N LEU A 125 4.71 1.48 -19.59
CA LEU A 125 6.06 1.43 -19.00
C LEU A 125 7.12 2.21 -19.80
N GLU A 126 6.91 2.40 -21.09
CA GLU A 126 7.73 3.28 -21.93
C GLU A 126 7.43 4.75 -21.62
N ASP A 127 6.15 5.10 -21.48
CA ASP A 127 5.71 6.48 -21.27
C ASP A 127 5.86 6.97 -19.82
N GLY A 128 5.99 6.06 -18.85
CA GLY A 128 5.89 6.37 -17.41
C GLY A 128 7.02 5.83 -16.53
N PRO A 129 7.16 6.33 -15.30
CA PRO A 129 8.13 5.88 -14.31
C PRO A 129 7.70 4.67 -13.47
N GLY A 130 6.51 4.10 -13.69
CA GLY A 130 5.96 3.05 -12.84
C GLY A 130 6.72 1.73 -12.86
N PHE A 131 6.46 0.94 -11.82
CA PHE A 131 7.11 -0.35 -11.61
C PHE A 131 6.19 -1.30 -10.82
N LEU A 132 6.64 -2.54 -10.61
CA LEU A 132 6.06 -3.42 -9.60
C LEU A 132 7.04 -3.61 -8.45
N CYS A 133 6.54 -3.65 -7.23
CA CYS A 133 7.37 -4.04 -6.10
C CYS A 133 7.83 -5.50 -6.28
N LEU A 134 8.96 -5.85 -5.67
CA LEU A 134 9.60 -7.16 -5.82
C LEU A 134 8.64 -8.30 -5.48
N ARG A 135 7.81 -8.14 -4.45
CA ARG A 135 6.78 -9.12 -4.07
C ARG A 135 5.81 -9.43 -5.22
N HIS A 136 5.39 -8.43 -5.99
CA HIS A 136 4.50 -8.65 -7.13
C HIS A 136 5.26 -9.04 -8.40
N LEU A 137 6.49 -8.54 -8.59
CA LEU A 137 7.33 -8.92 -9.72
C LEU A 137 7.65 -10.42 -9.72
N VAL A 138 8.00 -11.00 -8.56
CA VAL A 138 8.34 -12.44 -8.49
C VAL A 138 7.14 -13.35 -8.78
N GLN A 139 5.92 -12.87 -8.54
CA GLN A 139 4.68 -13.57 -8.83
C GLN A 139 4.26 -13.50 -10.30
N MET A 140 4.83 -12.59 -11.09
CA MET A 140 4.55 -12.52 -12.53
C MET A 140 5.07 -13.75 -13.27
N PRO A 141 4.38 -14.22 -14.33
CA PRO A 141 4.94 -15.24 -15.20
C PRO A 141 6.22 -14.74 -15.89
N PRO A 142 7.16 -15.65 -16.25
CA PRO A 142 8.31 -15.28 -17.05
C PRO A 142 7.87 -14.75 -18.43
N GLY A 143 8.54 -13.70 -18.92
CA GLY A 143 8.22 -13.09 -20.21
C GLY A 143 8.76 -11.67 -20.35
N THR A 144 8.55 -11.07 -21.53
CA THR A 144 9.05 -9.73 -21.88
C THR A 144 8.60 -8.67 -20.89
N LEU A 145 7.32 -8.70 -20.48
CA LEU A 145 6.78 -7.71 -19.54
C LEU A 145 7.45 -7.79 -18.15
N ARG A 146 7.69 -9.00 -17.64
CA ARG A 146 8.43 -9.20 -16.38
C ARG A 146 9.85 -8.66 -16.49
N ASN A 147 10.54 -8.97 -17.58
CA ASN A 147 11.91 -8.48 -17.82
C ASN A 147 11.96 -6.94 -17.92
N ARG A 148 10.92 -6.32 -18.47
CA ARG A 148 10.79 -4.85 -18.54
C ARG A 148 10.67 -4.23 -17.16
N PHE A 149 9.82 -4.79 -16.29
CA PHE A 149 9.72 -4.37 -14.89
C PHE A 149 11.02 -4.59 -14.11
N GLU A 150 11.69 -5.72 -14.33
CA GLU A 150 12.98 -6.02 -13.70
C GLU A 150 14.04 -5.00 -14.11
N SER A 151 14.13 -4.69 -15.41
CA SER A 151 15.04 -3.66 -15.94
C SER A 151 14.79 -2.29 -15.31
N ARG A 152 13.51 -1.95 -15.04
CA ARG A 152 13.15 -0.71 -14.34
C ARG A 152 13.65 -0.69 -12.89
N LEU A 153 13.61 -1.81 -12.17
CA LEU A 153 14.14 -1.86 -10.81
C LEU A 153 15.67 -1.81 -10.80
N ILE A 154 16.32 -2.48 -11.77
CA ILE A 154 17.78 -2.42 -11.93
C ILE A 154 18.25 -0.98 -12.17
N SER A 155 17.48 -0.17 -12.90
CA SER A 155 17.85 1.23 -13.16
C SER A 155 17.86 2.11 -11.91
N PHE A 156 17.30 1.67 -10.77
CA PHE A 156 17.39 2.43 -9.52
C PHE A 156 18.78 2.35 -8.90
N LEU A 157 19.58 1.32 -9.18
CA LEU A 157 20.92 1.14 -8.61
C LEU A 157 21.87 2.31 -8.95
N PRO A 158 22.09 2.68 -10.24
CA PRO A 158 22.95 3.81 -10.56
C PRO A 158 22.41 5.15 -10.03
N GLU A 159 21.10 5.30 -9.86
CA GLU A 159 20.52 6.50 -9.25
C GLU A 159 20.82 6.55 -7.74
N LEU A 160 20.75 5.42 -7.04
CA LEU A 160 21.14 5.33 -5.63
C LEU A 160 22.64 5.59 -5.44
N ASP A 161 23.49 5.05 -6.33
CA ASP A 161 24.94 5.30 -6.32
C ASP A 161 25.24 6.79 -6.48
N GLU A 162 24.52 7.48 -7.38
CA GLU A 162 24.67 8.92 -7.59
C GLU A 162 24.15 9.73 -6.40
N LEU A 163 23.04 9.30 -5.78
CA LEU A 163 22.54 9.92 -4.56
C LEU A 163 23.56 9.80 -3.43
N GLU A 164 24.14 8.62 -3.22
CA GLU A 164 25.21 8.39 -2.24
C GLU A 164 26.42 9.32 -2.51
N ARG A 165 26.89 9.36 -3.76
CA ARG A 165 28.02 10.21 -4.17
C ARG A 165 27.77 11.68 -3.84
N LYS A 166 26.56 12.20 -4.10
CA LYS A 166 26.21 13.60 -3.83
C LYS A 166 25.93 13.91 -2.36
N GLN A 167 25.75 12.89 -1.50
CA GLN A 167 25.75 13.11 -0.05
C GLN A 167 27.16 13.30 0.53
N ASP A 168 28.21 12.93 -0.19
CA ASP A 168 29.57 13.24 0.19
C ASP A 168 29.81 14.75 0.20
N TYR A 169 30.39 15.28 1.28
CA TYR A 169 30.64 16.71 1.47
C TYR A 169 31.45 17.35 0.33
N ARG A 170 32.24 16.56 -0.42
CA ARG A 170 33.01 17.01 -1.58
C ARG A 170 32.12 17.40 -2.76
N PHE A 171 30.97 16.74 -2.90
CA PHE A 171 30.04 16.90 -4.02
C PHE A 171 28.68 17.47 -3.58
N SER A 172 28.48 17.77 -2.29
CA SER A 172 27.21 18.21 -1.71
C SER A 172 26.66 19.54 -2.25
N LYS A 173 27.46 20.27 -3.04
CA LYS A 173 27.03 21.50 -3.73
C LYS A 173 26.42 21.23 -5.10
N GLU A 174 26.60 20.03 -5.64
CA GLU A 174 25.97 19.64 -6.90
C GLU A 174 24.45 19.50 -6.70
N PRO A 175 23.63 20.00 -7.64
CA PRO A 175 22.18 19.85 -7.55
C PRO A 175 21.77 18.38 -7.71
N LEU A 176 20.74 17.98 -6.95
CA LEU A 176 20.10 16.68 -7.11
C LEU A 176 19.24 16.69 -8.39
N GLY A 177 19.37 15.64 -9.19
CA GLY A 177 18.55 15.34 -10.37
C GLY A 177 17.46 14.30 -10.06
N ASN A 178 17.30 13.35 -10.98
CA ASN A 178 16.32 12.25 -10.88
C ASN A 178 16.58 11.33 -9.68
N GLU A 179 17.81 11.30 -9.16
CA GLU A 179 18.21 10.50 -8.01
C GLU A 179 17.61 10.97 -6.69
N LYS A 180 17.07 12.20 -6.62
CA LYS A 180 16.55 12.82 -5.39
C LYS A 180 15.56 11.94 -4.63
N ASP A 181 14.70 11.22 -5.36
CA ASP A 181 13.65 10.36 -4.81
C ASP A 181 13.94 8.86 -5.00
N SER A 182 15.13 8.50 -5.50
CA SER A 182 15.53 7.12 -5.78
C SER A 182 15.44 6.22 -4.54
N TRP A 183 15.81 6.73 -3.37
CA TRP A 183 15.70 6.03 -2.08
C TRP A 183 14.25 5.68 -1.73
N LEU A 184 13.30 6.58 -1.98
CA LEU A 184 11.87 6.34 -1.72
C LEU A 184 11.31 5.32 -2.72
N ARG A 185 11.69 5.43 -4.00
CA ARG A 185 11.30 4.46 -5.03
C ARG A 185 11.87 3.06 -4.73
N ALA A 186 13.11 2.97 -4.24
CA ALA A 186 13.73 1.72 -3.81
C ALA A 186 13.04 1.12 -2.57
N MET A 187 12.69 1.94 -1.57
CA MET A 187 11.88 1.49 -0.43
C MET A 187 10.54 0.94 -0.90
N ARG A 188 9.88 1.60 -1.85
CA ARG A 188 8.63 1.12 -2.44
C ARG A 188 8.80 -0.17 -3.26
N ALA A 189 9.92 -0.31 -3.96
CA ALA A 189 10.24 -1.53 -4.69
C ALA A 189 10.40 -2.73 -3.76
N LEU A 190 11.04 -2.54 -2.59
CA LEU A 190 11.25 -3.60 -1.60
C LEU A 190 10.01 -3.87 -0.73
N GLY A 191 9.39 -2.82 -0.21
CA GLY A 191 8.34 -2.89 0.80
C GLY A 191 6.90 -2.82 0.27
N GLY A 192 6.70 -2.53 -1.02
CA GLY A 192 5.38 -2.17 -1.54
C GLY A 192 5.03 -0.70 -1.26
N GLU A 193 3.76 -0.36 -1.18
CA GLU A 193 3.38 1.03 -0.83
C GLU A 193 3.74 1.30 0.64
N VAL A 194 4.77 2.12 0.87
CA VAL A 194 5.29 2.51 2.20
C VAL A 194 4.73 3.86 2.63
#